data_AF-A0A5N6PTL8-F1
#
_entry.id   AF-A0A5N6PTL8-F1
#
_cell.length_a   1.000
_cell.length_b   1.000
_cell.length_c   1.000
_cell.angle_alpha   90.00
_cell.angle_beta   90.00
_cell.angle_gamma   90.00
#
_symmetry.space_group_name_H-M   'P 1'
#
loop_
_entity.id
_entity.type
_entity.pdbx_description
1 polymer ?
#
loop_
_entity_poly.entity_id
_entity_poly.type
_entity_poly.pdbx_seq_one_letter_code
_entity_poly.pdbx_strand_id
1 'polypeptide(L)'
;MAFAQALSVSLGTVALMPDSIEAWVRLLILPRCTLQLVKPSNRQERRSGNRKSLQCISIQRALAIWGDGSGCVDLIQSLFKQPMDMDSSANEASLRGDHSRGGLNAKQCIRKVADGHFTAAVKVLCSSGVAPLGGATMKALLDKHPILPPPALPGDLLSEPPLVVDVESVLGCIKSFSKRTSYGRDGLRAQHILDALCGEGSAIAVGLLKAITEVVNLWLSGRCQVALAEFVTSAPLTPLLKPDNGIRPIAVGAIWRRLVSKVAMKSVGNEMAKYLGDFQFGVGISNGAEAVLHSANRFLNMFHSDGSLALLTVDFSNAFNLVDRTTLLQEGMIVFSQLPGFNKAIL
;
A
#
# COMPACT_ATOMS: atom_id res chain seq x y z
N MET A 1 -1.10 22.75 -6.00
CA MET A 1 -2.43 23.34 -6.26
C MET A 1 -3.20 22.62 -7.37
N ALA A 2 -2.75 22.59 -8.63
CA ALA A 2 -3.51 21.97 -9.73
C ALA A 2 -3.89 20.48 -9.48
N PHE A 3 -2.95 19.67 -8.99
CA PHE A 3 -3.25 18.27 -8.64
C PHE A 3 -4.28 18.14 -7.51
N ALA A 4 -4.22 19.02 -6.50
CA ALA A 4 -5.18 19.04 -5.40
C ALA A 4 -6.60 19.35 -5.89
N GLN A 5 -6.73 20.28 -6.84
CA GLN A 5 -8.01 20.61 -7.48
C GLN A 5 -8.55 19.43 -8.31
N ALA A 6 -7.72 18.86 -9.18
CA ALA A 6 -8.11 17.70 -9.99
C ALA A 6 -8.54 16.49 -9.14
N LEU A 7 -7.81 16.24 -8.05
CA LEU A 7 -8.13 15.20 -7.08
C LEU A 7 -9.45 15.51 -6.34
N SER A 8 -9.64 16.74 -5.88
CA SER A 8 -10.87 17.17 -5.20
C SER A 8 -12.10 17.01 -6.11
N VAL A 9 -12.01 17.41 -7.38
CA VAL A 9 -13.09 17.24 -8.37
C VAL A 9 -13.38 15.75 -8.61
N SER A 10 -12.35 14.92 -8.75
CA SER A 10 -12.53 13.48 -8.97
C SER A 10 -13.20 12.80 -7.76
N LEU A 11 -12.80 13.15 -6.55
CA LEU A 11 -13.40 12.66 -5.31
C LEU A 11 -14.85 13.14 -5.17
N GLY A 12 -15.13 14.42 -5.42
CA GLY A 12 -16.49 14.97 -5.38
C GLY A 12 -17.41 14.31 -6.41
N THR A 13 -16.89 13.99 -7.60
CA THR A 13 -17.65 13.25 -8.63
C THR A 13 -18.03 11.86 -8.14
N VAL A 14 -17.11 11.15 -7.47
CA VAL A 14 -17.39 9.86 -6.83
C VAL A 14 -18.40 9.98 -5.69
N ALA A 15 -18.30 11.04 -4.87
CA ALA A 15 -19.22 11.29 -3.78
C ALA A 15 -20.66 11.54 -4.27
N LEU A 16 -20.81 12.29 -5.37
CA LEU A 16 -22.11 12.58 -5.99
C LEU A 16 -22.68 11.39 -6.77
N MET A 17 -21.82 10.59 -7.40
CA MET A 17 -22.21 9.44 -8.23
C MET A 17 -21.46 8.17 -7.82
N PRO A 18 -21.68 7.66 -6.59
CA PRO A 18 -20.97 6.48 -6.07
C PRO A 18 -21.26 5.21 -6.87
N ASP A 19 -22.36 5.18 -7.61
CA ASP A 19 -22.75 4.05 -8.44
C ASP A 19 -22.18 4.13 -9.87
N SER A 20 -21.47 5.21 -10.23
CA SER A 20 -20.86 5.40 -11.55
C SER A 20 -19.46 4.79 -11.64
N ILE A 21 -19.31 3.72 -12.43
CA ILE A 21 -18.00 3.12 -12.73
C ILE A 21 -17.01 4.12 -13.32
N GLU A 22 -17.49 5.04 -14.16
CA GLU A 22 -16.67 6.06 -14.82
C GLU A 22 -16.06 7.03 -13.80
N ALA A 23 -16.82 7.45 -12.78
CA ALA A 23 -16.33 8.32 -11.72
C ALA A 23 -15.19 7.65 -10.94
N TRP A 24 -15.37 6.38 -10.57
CA TRP A 24 -14.33 5.60 -9.88
C TRP A 24 -13.09 5.36 -10.74
N VAL A 25 -13.26 5.01 -12.00
CA VAL A 25 -12.16 4.81 -12.94
C VAL A 25 -11.34 6.10 -13.07
N ARG A 26 -11.98 7.25 -13.26
CA ARG A 26 -11.30 8.55 -13.31
C ARG A 26 -10.49 8.84 -12.04
N LEU A 27 -11.07 8.59 -10.86
CA LEU A 27 -10.35 8.76 -9.59
C LEU A 27 -9.10 7.86 -9.51
N LEU A 28 -9.22 6.60 -9.89
CA LEU A 28 -8.16 5.61 -9.76
C LEU A 28 -7.01 5.80 -10.77
N ILE A 29 -7.31 6.29 -11.97
CA ILE A 29 -6.31 6.51 -13.03
C ILE A 29 -5.70 7.91 -13.02
N LEU A 30 -6.32 8.89 -12.35
CA LEU A 30 -5.82 10.28 -12.26
C LEU A 30 -4.30 10.35 -11.97
N PRO A 31 -3.75 9.63 -10.98
CA PRO A 31 -2.32 9.71 -10.68
C PRO A 31 -1.47 9.10 -11.79
N ARG A 32 -1.94 8.02 -12.44
CA ARG A 32 -1.24 7.43 -13.60
C ARG A 32 -1.22 8.34 -14.80
N CYS A 33 -2.28 9.12 -15.01
CA CYS A 33 -2.37 10.04 -16.14
C CYS A 33 -1.55 11.31 -15.88
N THR A 34 -1.49 11.79 -14.64
CA THR A 34 -0.98 13.14 -14.34
C THR A 34 0.37 13.19 -13.64
N LEU A 35 0.80 12.11 -12.95
CA LEU A 35 2.03 12.08 -12.16
C LEU A 35 3.11 11.16 -12.75
N GLN A 36 3.13 10.99 -14.07
CA GLN A 36 4.12 10.15 -14.75
C GLN A 36 5.53 10.70 -14.57
N LEU A 37 6.49 9.81 -14.32
CA LEU A 37 7.90 10.19 -14.21
C LEU A 37 8.50 10.47 -15.58
N VAL A 38 9.09 11.65 -15.73
CA VAL A 38 9.86 11.99 -16.93
C VAL A 38 11.17 11.21 -16.91
N LYS A 39 11.46 10.50 -18.01
CA LYS A 39 12.74 9.86 -18.26
C LYS A 39 13.67 10.85 -18.97
N PRO A 40 14.77 11.29 -18.35
CA PRO A 40 15.75 12.17 -18.99
C PRO A 40 16.44 11.47 -20.16
N SER A 41 16.46 12.12 -21.33
CA SER A 41 17.02 11.56 -22.56
C SER A 41 18.52 11.81 -22.69
N ASN A 42 19.06 12.83 -22.01
CA ASN A 42 20.47 13.21 -22.10
C ASN A 42 21.08 13.60 -20.74
N ARG A 43 22.41 13.79 -20.71
CA ARG A 43 23.16 14.12 -19.48
C ARG A 43 22.74 15.46 -18.87
N GLN A 44 22.35 16.43 -19.69
CA GLN A 44 21.94 17.76 -19.23
C GLN A 44 20.60 17.69 -18.50
N GLU A 45 19.64 16.92 -19.02
CA GLU A 45 18.35 16.68 -18.37
C GLU A 45 18.47 15.88 -17.08
N ARG A 46 19.50 15.01 -16.95
CA ARG A 46 19.76 14.25 -15.73
C ARG A 46 20.19 15.12 -14.54
N ARG A 47 20.62 16.37 -14.77
CA ARG A 47 20.98 17.30 -13.68
C ARG A 47 19.74 17.60 -12.83
N SER A 48 19.89 17.57 -11.51
CA SER A 48 18.77 17.64 -10.54
C SER A 48 17.81 18.80 -10.80
N GLY A 49 18.32 20.01 -11.06
CA GLY A 49 17.49 21.19 -11.36
C GLY A 49 16.65 21.02 -12.64
N ASN A 50 17.29 20.60 -13.74
CA ASN A 50 16.62 20.40 -15.02
C ASN A 50 15.59 19.28 -14.94
N ARG A 51 15.92 18.16 -14.29
CA ARG A 51 15.01 17.05 -14.07
C ARG A 51 13.75 17.47 -13.31
N LYS A 52 13.91 18.26 -12.23
CA LYS A 52 12.77 18.79 -11.46
C LYS A 52 11.89 19.71 -12.31
N SER A 53 12.51 20.60 -13.08
CA SER A 53 11.79 21.51 -13.98
C SER A 53 10.97 20.74 -15.03
N LEU A 54 11.61 19.80 -15.73
CA LEU A 54 10.94 18.94 -16.72
C LEU A 54 9.80 18.13 -16.11
N GLN A 55 10.00 17.58 -14.91
CA GLN A 55 8.97 16.86 -14.19
C GLN A 55 7.78 17.77 -13.86
N CYS A 56 8.03 18.99 -13.40
CA CYS A 56 6.99 19.97 -13.10
C CYS A 56 6.18 20.35 -14.35
N ILE A 57 6.86 20.68 -15.44
CA ILE A 57 6.23 21.04 -16.73
C ILE A 57 5.38 19.88 -17.25
N SER A 58 5.89 18.65 -17.19
CA SER A 58 5.15 17.45 -17.62
C SER A 58 3.87 17.26 -16.80
N ILE A 59 3.95 17.35 -15.47
CA ILE A 59 2.79 17.22 -14.58
C ILE A 59 1.76 18.32 -14.86
N GLN A 60 2.20 19.57 -15.01
CA GLN A 60 1.31 20.70 -15.30
C GLN A 60 0.59 20.53 -16.64
N ARG A 61 1.31 20.10 -17.68
CA ARG A 61 0.70 19.81 -18.99
C ARG A 61 -0.33 18.68 -18.90
N ALA A 62 0.00 17.59 -18.21
CA ALA A 62 -0.92 16.48 -18.04
C ALA A 62 -2.18 16.87 -17.24
N LEU A 63 -2.04 17.72 -16.22
CA LEU A 63 -3.16 18.24 -15.45
C LEU A 63 -4.04 19.20 -16.26
N ALA A 64 -3.45 20.01 -17.14
CA ALA A 64 -4.22 20.88 -18.05
C ALA A 64 -5.05 20.04 -19.03
N ILE A 65 -4.44 19.01 -19.64
CA ILE A 65 -5.15 18.07 -20.53
C ILE A 65 -6.24 17.31 -19.75
N TRP A 66 -5.96 16.88 -18.51
CA TRP A 66 -6.95 16.18 -17.68
C TRP A 66 -8.20 17.03 -17.42
N GLY A 67 -8.04 18.34 -17.26
CA GLY A 67 -9.14 19.27 -17.03
C GLY A 67 -9.95 19.61 -18.29
N ASP A 68 -9.43 19.31 -19.47
CA ASP A 68 -10.15 19.45 -20.74
C ASP A 68 -11.04 18.21 -20.93
N GLY A 69 -12.36 18.37 -21.13
CA GLY A 69 -13.36 17.32 -20.87
C GLY A 69 -13.07 15.94 -21.50
N SER A 70 -12.47 15.90 -22.69
CA SER A 70 -12.06 14.66 -23.38
C SER A 70 -10.60 14.24 -23.12
N GLY A 71 -9.76 15.13 -22.60
CA GLY A 71 -8.32 14.91 -22.48
C GLY A 71 -7.92 13.79 -21.51
N CYS A 72 -8.82 13.37 -20.61
CA CYS A 72 -8.67 12.14 -19.84
C CYS A 72 -8.44 10.92 -20.76
N VAL A 73 -9.22 10.79 -21.85
CA VAL A 73 -9.11 9.68 -22.79
C VAL A 73 -7.78 9.71 -23.54
N ASP A 74 -7.33 10.90 -23.93
CA ASP A 74 -6.04 11.08 -24.62
C ASP A 74 -4.86 10.67 -23.74
N LEU A 75 -4.90 11.01 -22.45
CA LEU A 75 -3.88 10.61 -21.48
C LEU A 75 -3.88 9.09 -21.25
N ILE A 76 -5.05 8.45 -21.21
CA ILE A 76 -5.18 7.00 -21.11
C ILE A 76 -4.61 6.31 -22.36
N GLN A 77 -4.96 6.79 -23.55
CA GLN A 77 -4.42 6.24 -24.79
C GLN A 77 -2.90 6.41 -24.86
N SER A 78 -2.37 7.55 -24.39
CA SER A 78 -0.93 7.78 -24.27
C SER A 78 -0.28 6.75 -23.35
N LEU A 79 -0.89 6.43 -22.21
CA LEU A 79 -0.41 5.38 -21.30
C LEU A 79 -0.30 4.01 -21.98
N PHE A 80 -1.29 3.62 -22.78
CA PHE A 80 -1.26 2.35 -23.51
C PHE A 80 -0.25 2.32 -24.67
N LYS A 81 0.07 3.48 -25.25
CA LYS A 81 1.08 3.61 -26.32
C LYS A 81 2.51 3.60 -25.79
N GLN A 82 2.71 3.80 -24.48
CA GLN A 82 4.05 3.70 -23.91
C GLN A 82 4.55 2.26 -24.07
N PRO A 83 5.80 2.06 -24.50
CA PRO A 83 6.39 0.74 -24.49
C PRO A 83 6.23 0.18 -23.08
N MET A 84 5.67 -1.04 -22.95
CA MET A 84 5.79 -1.73 -21.68
C MET A 84 7.27 -1.76 -21.35
N ASP A 85 7.65 -1.15 -20.23
CA ASP A 85 9.02 -1.16 -19.71
C ASP A 85 9.39 -2.62 -19.37
N MET A 86 9.68 -3.40 -20.40
CA MET A 86 10.45 -4.65 -20.36
C MET A 86 11.93 -4.34 -20.17
N ASP A 87 12.27 -3.08 -19.88
CA ASP A 87 13.62 -2.55 -19.85
C ASP A 87 14.27 -2.66 -18.46
N SER A 88 13.93 -3.71 -17.71
CA SER A 88 14.86 -4.27 -16.72
C SER A 88 16.05 -4.96 -17.39
N SER A 89 15.99 -5.24 -18.70
CA SER A 89 17.13 -5.67 -19.52
C SER A 89 18.21 -4.59 -19.67
N ALA A 90 17.88 -3.30 -19.55
CA ALA A 90 18.91 -2.25 -19.52
C ALA A 90 19.78 -2.31 -18.25
N ASN A 91 19.32 -2.96 -17.17
CA ASN A 91 20.20 -3.31 -16.05
C ASN A 91 21.04 -4.55 -16.36
N GLU A 92 20.60 -5.49 -17.19
CA GLU A 92 21.39 -6.68 -17.56
C GLU A 92 22.66 -6.34 -18.35
N ALA A 93 22.64 -5.32 -19.21
CA ALA A 93 23.84 -4.86 -19.89
C ALA A 93 24.89 -4.26 -18.91
N SER A 94 24.45 -3.78 -17.74
CA SER A 94 25.34 -3.32 -16.65
C SER A 94 25.71 -4.41 -15.63
N LEU A 95 25.08 -5.59 -15.73
CA LEU A 95 25.29 -6.77 -14.86
C LEU A 95 26.32 -7.76 -15.43
N ARG A 96 26.92 -7.47 -16.60
CA ARG A 96 28.02 -8.27 -17.17
C ARG A 96 29.40 -7.97 -16.59
N GLY A 97 29.50 -7.02 -15.66
CA GLY A 97 30.68 -6.84 -14.82
C GLY A 97 30.53 -7.66 -13.54
N ASP A 98 31.55 -8.43 -13.18
CA ASP A 98 31.70 -9.16 -11.92
C ASP A 98 31.66 -8.20 -10.73
N HIS A 99 30.46 -7.70 -10.41
CA HIS A 99 30.20 -6.83 -9.30
C HIS A 99 29.55 -7.68 -8.23
N SER A 100 30.35 -8.06 -7.24
CA SER A 100 29.85 -8.71 -6.03
C SER A 100 28.60 -7.98 -5.52
N ARG A 101 27.63 -8.73 -4.97
CA ARG A 101 26.38 -8.20 -4.41
C ARG A 101 26.63 -7.02 -3.45
N GLY A 102 27.75 -7.04 -2.74
CA GLY A 102 28.24 -5.93 -1.91
C GLY A 102 28.48 -4.63 -2.68
N GLY A 103 29.03 -4.69 -3.89
CA GLY A 103 29.23 -3.52 -4.76
C GLY A 103 27.92 -2.90 -5.27
N LEU A 104 26.91 -3.72 -5.60
CA LEU A 104 25.56 -3.23 -5.96
C LEU A 104 24.87 -2.57 -4.76
N ASN A 105 24.91 -3.22 -3.60
CA ASN A 105 24.35 -2.69 -2.36
C ASN A 105 25.03 -1.37 -1.96
N ALA A 106 26.35 -1.24 -2.11
CA ALA A 106 27.08 0.00 -1.86
C ALA A 106 26.63 1.14 -2.79
N LYS A 107 26.52 0.89 -4.10
CA LYS A 107 26.01 1.90 -5.07
C LYS A 107 24.59 2.35 -4.72
N GLN A 108 23.72 1.41 -4.34
CA GLN A 108 22.35 1.72 -3.94
C GLN A 108 22.30 2.46 -2.60
N CYS A 109 23.15 2.10 -1.64
CA CYS A 109 23.32 2.80 -0.37
C CYS A 109 23.70 4.27 -0.60
N ILE A 110 24.72 4.55 -1.42
CA ILE A 110 25.14 5.92 -1.76
C ILE A 110 23.98 6.73 -2.36
N ARG A 111 23.21 6.13 -3.28
CA ARG A 111 22.02 6.79 -3.85
C ARG A 111 20.99 7.12 -2.75
N LYS A 112 20.71 6.17 -1.85
CA LYS A 112 19.78 6.39 -0.73
C LYS A 112 20.30 7.47 0.22
N VAL A 113 21.60 7.53 0.51
CA VAL A 113 22.20 8.61 1.31
C VAL A 113 22.03 9.97 0.63
N ALA A 114 22.30 10.05 -0.68
CA ALA A 114 22.13 11.28 -1.46
C ALA A 114 20.67 11.79 -1.45
N ASP A 115 19.70 10.89 -1.36
CA ASP A 115 18.27 11.23 -1.23
C ASP A 115 17.88 11.60 0.24
N GLY A 116 18.78 11.51 1.22
CA GLY A 116 18.50 11.70 2.64
C GLY A 116 17.79 10.49 3.28
N HIS A 117 18.05 9.28 2.76
CA HIS A 117 17.39 8.04 3.15
C HIS A 117 18.27 7.14 4.03
N PHE A 118 18.81 7.68 5.12
CA PHE A 118 19.81 7.00 5.96
C PHE A 118 19.38 5.60 6.45
N THR A 119 18.18 5.46 7.05
CA THR A 119 17.71 4.14 7.51
C THR A 119 17.57 3.13 6.36
N ALA A 120 17.09 3.57 5.19
CA ALA A 120 16.98 2.69 4.03
C ALA A 120 18.35 2.37 3.43
N ALA A 121 19.29 3.33 3.47
CA ALA A 121 20.66 3.14 3.01
C ALA A 121 21.37 2.04 3.80
N VAL A 122 21.25 2.06 5.14
CA VAL A 122 21.77 1.01 6.01
C VAL A 122 21.13 -0.34 5.71
N LYS A 123 19.78 -0.40 5.63
CA LYS A 123 19.06 -1.65 5.32
C LYS A 123 19.45 -2.25 3.97
N VAL A 124 19.77 -1.43 2.98
CA VAL A 124 20.20 -1.88 1.65
C VAL A 124 21.54 -2.63 1.71
N LEU A 125 22.45 -2.28 2.63
CA LEU A 125 23.74 -2.96 2.74
C LEU A 125 23.59 -4.45 3.08
N CYS A 126 22.66 -4.77 3.97
CA CYS A 126 22.34 -6.14 4.37
C CYS A 126 21.27 -6.80 3.48
N SER A 127 20.83 -6.13 2.41
CA SER A 127 19.76 -6.63 1.56
C SER A 127 20.22 -7.80 0.70
N SER A 128 19.40 -8.84 0.67
CA SER A 128 19.51 -9.92 -0.31
C SER A 128 19.01 -9.49 -1.71
N GLY A 129 18.41 -8.31 -1.85
CA GLY A 129 17.95 -7.80 -3.13
C GLY A 129 16.62 -8.40 -3.58
N VAL A 130 16.29 -8.15 -4.85
CA VAL A 130 15.03 -8.57 -5.48
C VAL A 130 15.34 -9.73 -6.42
N ALA A 131 14.49 -10.75 -6.43
CA ALA A 131 14.62 -11.89 -7.32
C ALA A 131 14.52 -11.43 -8.79
N PRO A 132 15.31 -12.01 -9.72
CA PRO A 132 15.25 -11.64 -11.13
C PRO A 132 13.89 -12.00 -11.72
N LEU A 133 13.45 -11.24 -12.72
CA LEU A 133 12.24 -11.57 -13.47
C LEU A 133 12.51 -12.83 -14.30
N GLY A 134 11.67 -13.86 -14.15
CA GLY A 134 11.82 -15.10 -14.89
C GLY A 134 10.84 -16.18 -14.44
N GLY A 135 10.82 -17.30 -15.17
CA GLY A 135 9.89 -18.41 -14.91
C GLY A 135 10.01 -19.00 -13.50
N ALA A 136 11.23 -19.12 -12.98
CA ALA A 136 11.47 -19.64 -11.62
C ALA A 136 10.88 -18.73 -10.54
N THR A 137 11.11 -17.42 -10.65
CA THR A 137 10.52 -16.42 -9.73
C THR A 137 9.01 -16.41 -9.82
N MET A 138 8.45 -16.46 -11.04
CA MET A 138 7.00 -16.52 -11.23
C MET A 138 6.41 -17.77 -10.59
N LYS A 139 7.00 -18.95 -10.83
CA LYS A 139 6.57 -20.21 -10.23
C LYS A 139 6.59 -20.14 -8.70
N ALA A 140 7.69 -19.68 -8.10
CA ALA A 140 7.80 -19.55 -6.65
C ALA A 140 6.82 -18.52 -6.03
N LEU A 141 6.36 -17.53 -6.81
CA LEU A 141 5.27 -16.65 -6.41
C LEU A 141 3.93 -17.38 -6.48
N LEU A 142 3.63 -18.05 -7.59
CA LEU A 142 2.39 -18.82 -7.78
C LEU A 142 2.24 -19.92 -6.70
N ASP A 143 3.31 -20.64 -6.38
CA ASP A 143 3.32 -21.69 -5.36
C ASP A 143 2.92 -21.15 -3.96
N LYS A 144 3.11 -19.85 -3.69
CA LYS A 144 2.69 -19.20 -2.43
C LYS A 144 1.26 -18.70 -2.45
N HIS A 145 0.63 -18.59 -3.62
CA HIS A 145 -0.70 -18.01 -3.79
C HIS A 145 -1.65 -19.08 -4.35
N PRO A 146 -2.18 -19.98 -3.50
CA PRO A 146 -3.17 -20.94 -3.95
C PRO A 146 -4.42 -20.23 -4.45
N ILE A 147 -5.02 -20.78 -5.51
CA ILE A 147 -6.32 -20.34 -5.99
C ILE A 147 -7.36 -20.88 -5.02
N LEU A 148 -7.98 -19.98 -4.25
CA LEU A 148 -9.03 -20.28 -3.30
C LEU A 148 -10.35 -19.64 -3.78
N PRO A 149 -11.52 -20.24 -3.47
CA PRO A 149 -12.79 -19.60 -3.76
C PRO A 149 -12.90 -18.26 -3.03
N PRO A 150 -13.70 -17.31 -3.54
CA PRO A 150 -14.03 -16.09 -2.82
C PRO A 150 -14.62 -16.42 -1.43
N PRO A 151 -14.29 -15.65 -0.39
CA PRO A 151 -14.82 -15.91 0.94
C PRO A 151 -16.34 -15.72 0.98
N ALA A 152 -17.03 -16.59 1.71
CA ALA A 152 -18.46 -16.46 1.93
C ALA A 152 -18.72 -15.38 3.00
N LEU A 153 -19.54 -14.38 2.67
CA LEU A 153 -20.04 -13.43 3.66
C LEU A 153 -21.33 -14.00 4.30
N PRO A 154 -21.50 -13.91 5.63
CA PRO A 154 -22.76 -14.29 6.26
C PRO A 154 -23.90 -13.41 5.73
N GLY A 155 -25.04 -14.04 5.38
CA GLY A 155 -26.17 -13.37 4.73
C GLY A 155 -26.94 -12.40 5.64
N ASP A 156 -26.96 -12.68 6.94
CA ASP A 156 -27.59 -11.84 7.96
C ASP A 156 -26.53 -10.99 8.65
N LEU A 157 -26.20 -9.85 8.05
CA LEU A 157 -25.36 -8.85 8.70
C LEU A 157 -26.15 -8.22 9.85
N LEU A 158 -25.56 -8.20 11.05
CA LEU A 158 -26.09 -7.43 12.18
C LEU A 158 -26.36 -5.99 11.71
N SER A 159 -27.57 -5.50 12.00
CA SER A 159 -28.14 -4.22 11.54
C SER A 159 -27.48 -2.99 12.18
N GLU A 160 -26.17 -3.01 12.38
CA GLU A 160 -25.45 -1.85 12.87
C GLU A 160 -25.09 -0.89 11.74
N PRO A 161 -25.14 0.43 12.01
CA PRO A 161 -24.72 1.42 11.04
C PRO A 161 -23.22 1.23 10.74
N PRO A 162 -22.79 1.43 9.49
CA PRO A 162 -21.39 1.32 9.13
C PRO A 162 -20.56 2.37 9.88
N LEU A 163 -19.29 2.05 10.12
CA LEU A 163 -18.33 2.99 10.69
C LEU A 163 -18.28 4.29 9.87
N VAL A 164 -18.53 5.41 10.54
CA VAL A 164 -18.37 6.76 10.00
C VAL A 164 -17.23 7.45 10.73
N VAL A 165 -16.34 8.10 9.99
CA VAL A 165 -15.20 8.83 10.54
C VAL A 165 -15.23 10.30 10.18
N ASP A 166 -14.61 11.11 11.03
CA ASP A 166 -14.43 12.54 10.83
C ASP A 166 -13.15 12.88 10.06
N VAL A 167 -13.06 14.15 9.69
CA VAL A 167 -11.95 14.75 8.96
C VAL A 167 -10.63 14.65 9.73
N GLU A 168 -10.66 14.77 11.06
CA GLU A 168 -9.47 14.76 11.91
C GLU A 168 -8.84 13.36 11.97
N SER A 169 -9.68 12.33 12.06
CA SER A 169 -9.31 10.92 12.05
C SER A 169 -8.65 10.53 10.73
N VAL A 170 -9.24 10.97 9.61
CA VAL A 170 -8.68 10.76 8.26
C VAL A 170 -7.35 11.50 8.10
N LEU A 171 -7.27 12.77 8.49
CA LEU A 171 -6.04 13.56 8.42
C LEU A 171 -4.91 12.93 9.25
N GLY A 172 -5.23 12.48 10.47
CA GLY A 172 -4.28 11.76 11.33
C GLY A 172 -3.76 10.48 10.66
N CYS A 173 -4.64 9.73 9.99
CA CYS A 173 -4.24 8.53 9.26
C CYS A 173 -3.34 8.86 8.06
N ILE A 174 -3.65 9.92 7.29
CA ILE A 174 -2.81 10.40 6.18
C ILE A 174 -1.42 10.81 6.69
N LYS A 175 -1.35 11.64 7.75
CA LYS A 175 -0.10 12.12 8.37
C LYS A 175 0.74 10.97 8.95
N SER A 176 0.11 9.89 9.39
CA SER A 176 0.79 8.72 9.98
C SER A 176 1.41 7.75 8.96
N PHE A 177 1.20 7.94 7.65
CA PHE A 177 1.94 7.13 6.67
C PHE A 177 3.42 7.49 6.69
N SER A 178 4.29 6.48 6.61
CA SER A 178 5.71 6.73 6.40
C SER A 178 5.89 7.54 5.11
N LYS A 179 6.65 8.64 5.15
CA LYS A 179 6.90 9.57 4.02
C LYS A 179 7.30 8.88 2.70
N ARG A 180 7.82 7.66 2.77
CA ARG A 180 8.40 6.91 1.63
C ARG A 180 7.70 5.60 1.35
N THR A 181 6.44 5.48 1.76
CA THR A 181 5.67 4.29 1.45
C THR A 181 5.50 4.13 -0.07
N SER A 182 5.60 2.89 -0.55
CA SER A 182 5.31 2.56 -1.95
C SER A 182 3.82 2.71 -2.25
N TYR A 183 3.47 2.66 -3.54
CA TYR A 183 2.12 2.77 -4.07
C TYR A 183 1.67 1.46 -4.73
N GLY A 184 0.37 1.35 -5.02
CA GLY A 184 -0.22 0.19 -5.68
C GLY A 184 -0.18 0.31 -7.21
N ARG A 185 -1.20 -0.22 -7.90
CA ARG A 185 -1.29 -0.08 -9.36
C ARG A 185 -1.72 1.32 -9.80
N ASP A 186 -2.40 2.07 -8.94
CA ASP A 186 -2.94 3.42 -9.15
C ASP A 186 -1.88 4.55 -9.27
N GLY A 187 -0.63 4.31 -8.86
CA GLY A 187 0.41 5.35 -8.92
C GLY A 187 0.35 6.39 -7.79
N LEU A 188 -0.68 6.36 -6.94
CA LEU A 188 -0.86 7.36 -5.88
C LEU A 188 -0.09 6.98 -4.62
N ARG A 189 0.68 7.93 -4.08
CA ARG A 189 1.41 7.78 -2.82
C ARG A 189 0.74 8.61 -1.72
N ALA A 190 0.92 8.19 -0.48
CA ALA A 190 0.57 9.01 0.68
C ALA A 190 1.21 10.41 0.60
N GLN A 191 2.45 10.50 0.11
CA GLN A 191 3.14 11.78 -0.05
C GLN A 191 2.45 12.70 -1.06
N HIS A 192 1.88 12.18 -2.15
CA HIS A 192 1.14 13.01 -3.11
C HIS A 192 -0.10 13.63 -2.46
N ILE A 193 -0.78 12.89 -1.57
CA ILE A 193 -1.93 13.39 -0.82
C ILE A 193 -1.46 14.45 0.19
N LEU A 194 -0.39 14.19 0.94
CA LEU A 194 0.20 15.16 1.87
C LEU A 194 0.63 16.45 1.17
N ASP A 195 1.29 16.35 0.02
CA ASP A 195 1.72 17.50 -0.78
C ASP A 195 0.52 18.26 -1.35
N ALA A 196 -0.57 17.57 -1.70
CA ALA A 196 -1.82 18.18 -2.15
C ALA A 196 -2.55 18.93 -1.02
N LEU A 197 -2.35 18.50 0.23
CA LEU A 197 -2.84 19.16 1.45
C LEU A 197 -1.89 20.24 1.97
N CYS A 198 -0.75 20.47 1.31
CA CYS A 198 0.21 21.50 1.69
C CYS A 198 -0.41 22.90 1.50
N GLY A 199 -0.58 23.63 2.60
CA GLY A 199 -1.37 24.87 2.66
C GLY A 199 -2.48 24.77 3.71
N GLU A 200 -2.09 24.41 4.93
CA GLU A 200 -2.99 24.24 6.08
C GLU A 200 -3.82 25.51 6.28
N GLY A 201 -5.15 25.37 6.35
CA GLY A 201 -6.09 26.50 6.41
C GLY A 201 -6.56 27.06 5.06
N SER A 202 -5.99 26.64 3.92
CA SER A 202 -6.53 27.04 2.60
C SER A 202 -7.86 26.36 2.29
N ALA A 203 -8.79 27.07 1.64
CA ALA A 203 -10.09 26.53 1.25
C ALA A 203 -9.97 25.26 0.37
N ILE A 204 -8.92 25.18 -0.45
CA ILE A 204 -8.64 24.01 -1.30
C ILE A 204 -8.22 22.80 -0.47
N ALA A 205 -7.31 22.96 0.49
CA ALA A 205 -6.89 21.85 1.35
C ALA A 205 -8.03 21.36 2.24
N VAL A 206 -8.85 22.27 2.78
CA VAL A 206 -10.04 21.93 3.57
C VAL A 206 -11.07 21.18 2.73
N GLY A 207 -11.38 21.69 1.52
CA GLY A 207 -12.31 21.04 0.59
C GLY A 207 -11.83 19.65 0.15
N LEU A 208 -10.54 19.52 -0.19
CA LEU A 208 -9.95 18.24 -0.56
C LEU A 208 -10.05 17.22 0.58
N LEU A 209 -9.74 17.62 1.82
CA LEU A 209 -9.78 16.72 2.95
C LEU A 209 -11.22 16.26 3.28
N LYS A 210 -12.22 17.14 3.11
CA LYS A 210 -13.64 16.76 3.20
C LYS A 210 -14.01 15.72 2.12
N ALA A 211 -13.62 15.97 0.87
CA ALA A 211 -13.89 15.04 -0.23
C ALA A 211 -13.19 13.67 -0.04
N ILE A 212 -11.97 13.64 0.50
CA ILE A 212 -11.29 12.39 0.87
C ILE A 212 -12.10 11.66 1.96
N THR A 213 -12.57 12.39 2.97
CA THR A 213 -13.34 11.82 4.10
C THR A 213 -14.66 11.22 3.63
N GLU A 214 -15.37 11.90 2.73
CA GLU A 214 -16.60 11.37 2.12
C GLU A 214 -16.36 10.05 1.38
N VAL A 215 -15.33 9.99 0.52
CA VAL A 215 -15.00 8.76 -0.22
C VAL A 215 -14.50 7.63 0.72
N VAL A 216 -13.79 7.96 1.80
CA VAL A 216 -13.43 6.97 2.83
C VAL A 216 -14.68 6.39 3.48
N ASN A 217 -15.65 7.22 3.86
CA ASN A 217 -16.92 6.77 4.45
C ASN A 217 -17.78 5.95 3.46
N LEU A 218 -17.72 6.25 2.16
CA LEU A 218 -18.32 5.38 1.13
C LEU A 218 -17.70 3.98 1.13
N TRP A 219 -16.37 3.86 1.22
CA TRP A 219 -15.73 2.54 1.29
C TRP A 219 -16.01 1.82 2.61
N LEU A 220 -16.00 2.53 3.73
CA LEU A 220 -16.33 1.95 5.04
C LEU A 220 -17.78 1.44 5.10
N SER A 221 -18.69 2.04 4.32
CA SER A 221 -20.07 1.57 4.16
C SER A 221 -20.26 0.50 3.08
N GLY A 222 -19.18 0.00 2.47
CA GLY A 222 -19.25 -1.06 1.46
C GLY A 222 -19.70 -0.58 0.08
N ARG A 223 -19.69 0.73 -0.14
CA ARG A 223 -20.00 1.36 -1.42
C ARG A 223 -18.72 1.51 -2.24
N CYS A 224 -18.39 0.45 -2.96
CA CYS A 224 -17.38 0.42 -4.01
C CYS A 224 -17.93 -0.34 -5.22
N GLN A 225 -17.45 -0.03 -6.41
CA GLN A 225 -17.86 -0.72 -7.64
C GLN A 225 -17.31 -2.14 -7.66
N VAL A 226 -18.20 -3.13 -7.67
CA VAL A 226 -17.83 -4.56 -7.73
C VAL A 226 -16.99 -4.85 -8.98
N ALA A 227 -17.28 -4.19 -10.11
CA ALA A 227 -16.50 -4.29 -11.34
C ALA A 227 -15.03 -3.84 -11.19
N LEU A 228 -14.71 -3.07 -10.14
CA LEU A 228 -13.36 -2.59 -9.85
C LEU A 228 -12.72 -3.33 -8.66
N ALA A 229 -13.41 -4.29 -8.06
CA ALA A 229 -12.93 -5.00 -6.87
C ALA A 229 -11.56 -5.62 -7.12
N GLU A 230 -11.38 -6.40 -8.19
CA GLU A 230 -10.09 -7.03 -8.52
C GLU A 230 -8.96 -6.00 -8.65
N PHE A 231 -9.21 -4.85 -9.29
CA PHE A 231 -8.20 -3.81 -9.42
C PHE A 231 -7.84 -3.20 -8.05
N VAL A 232 -8.84 -2.82 -7.26
CA VAL A 232 -8.68 -2.18 -5.95
C VAL A 232 -8.02 -3.13 -4.92
N THR A 233 -8.39 -4.40 -4.96
CA THR A 233 -7.88 -5.43 -4.06
C THR A 233 -6.57 -6.07 -4.55
N SER A 234 -6.18 -5.85 -5.82
CA SER A 234 -4.86 -6.24 -6.32
C SER A 234 -3.72 -5.43 -5.71
N ALA A 235 -2.51 -6.00 -5.78
CA ALA A 235 -1.28 -5.33 -5.42
C ALA A 235 -0.12 -5.81 -6.31
N PRO A 236 0.78 -4.93 -6.79
CA PRO A 236 2.05 -5.36 -7.34
C PRO A 236 2.86 -6.13 -6.28
N LEU A 237 3.50 -7.22 -6.72
CA LEU A 237 4.39 -8.03 -5.88
C LEU A 237 5.85 -7.65 -6.14
N THR A 238 6.58 -7.36 -5.08
CA THR A 238 8.05 -7.27 -5.11
C THR A 238 8.63 -8.55 -4.51
N PRO A 239 9.27 -9.42 -5.30
CA PRO A 239 9.84 -10.69 -4.81
C PRO A 239 11.19 -10.43 -4.14
N LEU A 240 11.21 -10.24 -2.82
CA LEU A 240 12.47 -10.08 -2.08
C LEU A 240 13.16 -11.43 -1.89
N LEU A 241 14.47 -11.47 -2.10
CA LEU A 241 15.28 -12.65 -1.76
C LEU A 241 15.50 -12.70 -0.25
N LYS A 242 15.40 -13.90 0.31
CA LYS A 242 15.86 -14.23 1.66
C LYS A 242 17.33 -14.65 1.64
N PRO A 243 18.00 -14.75 2.81
CA PRO A 243 19.36 -15.29 2.91
C PRO A 243 19.48 -16.75 2.44
N ASP A 244 18.42 -17.54 2.60
CA ASP A 244 18.32 -18.96 2.20
C ASP A 244 17.93 -19.15 0.71
N ASN A 245 18.02 -18.11 -0.12
CA ASN A 245 17.51 -18.05 -1.49
C ASN A 245 15.98 -18.24 -1.64
N GLY A 246 15.22 -18.35 -0.56
CA GLY A 246 13.77 -18.33 -0.62
C GLY A 246 13.23 -16.96 -1.05
N ILE A 247 12.02 -16.93 -1.61
CA ILE A 247 11.36 -15.67 -2.00
C ILE A 247 10.38 -15.22 -0.92
N ARG A 248 10.36 -13.93 -0.60
CA ARG A 248 9.33 -13.26 0.20
C ARG A 248 8.58 -12.27 -0.69
N PRO A 249 7.34 -12.56 -1.11
CA PRO A 249 6.52 -11.59 -1.83
C PRO A 249 6.15 -10.44 -0.90
N ILE A 250 6.37 -9.20 -1.34
CA ILE A 250 5.85 -8.00 -0.71
C ILE A 250 4.76 -7.43 -1.60
N ALA A 251 3.52 -7.47 -1.12
CA ALA A 251 2.38 -6.84 -1.75
C ALA A 251 2.21 -5.41 -1.24
N VAL A 252 2.09 -4.44 -2.14
CA VAL A 252 1.76 -3.05 -1.78
C VAL A 252 0.45 -2.65 -2.44
N GLY A 253 -0.64 -2.62 -1.68
CA GLY A 253 -1.95 -2.22 -2.19
C GLY A 253 -2.04 -0.74 -2.57
N ALA A 254 -3.09 -0.41 -3.33
CA ALA A 254 -3.49 0.98 -3.64
C ALA A 254 -3.60 1.83 -2.37
N ILE A 255 -3.28 3.12 -2.47
CA ILE A 255 -3.24 3.96 -1.26
C ILE A 255 -4.64 4.15 -0.66
N TRP A 256 -5.69 4.16 -1.48
CA TRP A 256 -7.08 4.26 -1.04
C TRP A 256 -7.46 3.11 -0.11
N ARG A 257 -7.24 1.86 -0.54
CA ARG A 257 -7.45 0.66 0.28
C ARG A 257 -6.68 0.72 1.59
N ARG A 258 -5.42 1.16 1.54
CA ARG A 258 -4.55 1.26 2.71
C ARG A 258 -4.99 2.36 3.67
N LEU A 259 -5.47 3.49 3.16
CA LEU A 259 -6.02 4.59 3.97
C LEU A 259 -7.29 4.14 4.68
N VAL A 260 -8.24 3.55 3.95
CA VAL A 260 -9.49 3.02 4.51
C VAL A 260 -9.21 1.96 5.57
N SER A 261 -8.30 1.01 5.30
CA SER A 261 -7.88 -0.01 6.29
C SER A 261 -7.26 0.61 7.53
N LYS A 262 -6.41 1.62 7.35
CA LYS A 262 -5.77 2.30 8.46
C LYS A 262 -6.76 3.06 9.33
N VAL A 263 -7.73 3.71 8.70
CA VAL A 263 -8.81 4.43 9.39
C VAL A 263 -9.68 3.46 10.17
N ALA A 264 -10.17 2.39 9.54
CA ALA A 264 -10.94 1.34 10.21
C ALA A 264 -10.20 0.76 11.41
N MET A 265 -8.92 0.41 11.22
CA MET A 265 -8.12 -0.14 12.31
C MET A 265 -7.80 0.85 13.42
N LYS A 266 -7.71 2.15 13.11
CA LYS A 266 -7.55 3.18 14.14
C LYS A 266 -8.82 3.32 15.00
N SER A 267 -9.98 3.15 14.39
CA SER A 267 -11.28 3.25 15.07
C SER A 267 -11.56 2.08 16.01
N VAL A 268 -11.20 0.84 15.63
CA VAL A 268 -11.50 -0.36 16.44
C VAL A 268 -10.27 -0.98 17.12
N GLY A 269 -9.09 -0.38 16.96
CA GLY A 269 -7.82 -1.00 17.34
C GLY A 269 -7.68 -1.27 18.84
N ASN A 270 -8.29 -0.43 19.68
CA ASN A 270 -8.27 -0.60 21.13
C ASN A 270 -9.19 -1.75 21.57
N GLU A 271 -10.38 -1.84 20.98
CA GLU A 271 -11.32 -2.96 21.19
C GLU A 271 -10.71 -4.27 20.68
N MET A 272 -10.04 -4.25 19.53
CA MET A 272 -9.31 -5.39 18.97
C MET A 272 -8.20 -5.87 19.90
N ALA A 273 -7.40 -4.96 20.45
CA ALA A 273 -6.35 -5.33 21.41
C ALA A 273 -6.93 -5.95 22.68
N LYS A 274 -8.07 -5.45 23.18
CA LYS A 274 -8.77 -6.04 24.33
C LYS A 274 -9.36 -7.42 24.02
N TYR A 275 -9.96 -7.58 22.85
CA TYR A 275 -10.57 -8.83 22.41
C TYR A 275 -9.51 -9.94 22.25
N LEU A 276 -8.39 -9.62 21.60
CA LEU A 276 -7.30 -10.59 21.41
C LEU A 276 -6.50 -10.86 22.68
N GLY A 277 -6.50 -9.93 23.65
CA GLY A 277 -5.91 -10.13 24.98
C GLY A 277 -4.51 -10.77 24.93
N ASP A 278 -4.31 -11.82 25.72
CA ASP A 278 -3.04 -12.54 25.84
C ASP A 278 -2.79 -13.55 24.69
N PHE A 279 -3.62 -13.54 23.64
CA PHE A 279 -3.43 -14.39 22.47
C PHE A 279 -2.60 -13.72 21.35
N GLN A 280 -2.36 -12.41 21.42
CA GLN A 280 -1.64 -11.66 20.38
C GLN A 280 -0.73 -10.56 20.97
N PHE A 281 0.57 -10.62 20.68
CA PHE A 281 1.55 -9.62 21.13
C PHE A 281 2.28 -8.92 19.97
N GLY A 282 2.07 -9.34 18.72
CA GLY A 282 2.79 -8.86 17.55
C GLY A 282 2.25 -7.57 16.91
N VAL A 283 0.98 -7.23 17.16
CA VAL A 283 0.32 -6.04 16.57
C VAL A 283 -0.53 -5.36 17.63
N GLY A 284 -0.44 -4.03 17.72
CA GLY A 284 -1.26 -3.23 18.63
C GLY A 284 -0.81 -3.23 20.10
N ILE A 285 0.15 -4.07 20.48
CA ILE A 285 0.69 -4.16 21.84
C ILE A 285 2.10 -3.53 21.88
N SER A 286 2.26 -2.50 22.70
CA SER A 286 3.57 -1.84 22.88
C SER A 286 4.59 -2.82 23.47
N ASN A 287 5.76 -2.95 22.82
CA ASN A 287 6.84 -3.85 23.22
C ASN A 287 6.43 -5.33 23.37
N GLY A 288 5.39 -5.77 22.65
CA GLY A 288 4.86 -7.13 22.83
C GLY A 288 5.83 -8.25 22.45
N ALA A 289 6.63 -8.05 21.39
CA ALA A 289 7.65 -9.03 20.99
C ALA A 289 8.76 -9.17 22.04
N GLU A 290 9.22 -8.04 22.59
CA GLU A 290 10.20 -7.99 23.68
C GLU A 290 9.64 -8.65 24.95
N ALA A 291 8.37 -8.38 25.27
CA ALA A 291 7.70 -8.99 26.42
C ALA A 291 7.65 -10.52 26.31
N VAL A 292 7.28 -11.07 25.14
CA VAL A 292 7.29 -12.53 24.89
C VAL A 292 8.69 -13.10 25.08
N LEU A 293 9.71 -12.47 24.51
CA LEU A 293 11.11 -12.93 24.61
C LEU A 293 11.59 -12.94 26.08
N HIS A 294 11.37 -11.86 26.82
CA HIS A 294 11.80 -11.76 28.21
C HIS A 294 11.04 -12.73 29.12
N SER A 295 9.73 -12.91 28.92
CA SER A 295 8.93 -13.88 29.67
C SER A 295 9.38 -15.31 29.42
N ALA A 296 9.62 -15.69 28.16
CA ALA A 296 10.13 -17.01 27.80
C ALA A 296 11.51 -17.27 28.42
N ASN A 297 12.44 -16.31 28.31
CA ASN A 297 13.78 -16.42 28.90
C ASN A 297 13.72 -16.55 30.43
N ARG A 298 12.84 -15.79 31.10
CA ARG A 298 12.66 -15.90 32.55
C ARG A 298 12.12 -17.27 32.94
N PHE A 299 11.13 -17.78 32.23
CA PHE A 299 10.56 -19.11 32.48
C PHE A 299 11.62 -20.19 32.31
N LEU A 300 12.38 -20.17 31.20
CA LEU A 300 13.48 -21.10 30.97
C LEU A 300 14.52 -21.03 32.09
N ASN A 301 14.94 -19.83 32.51
CA ASN A 301 15.91 -19.67 33.60
C ASN A 301 15.40 -20.22 34.94
N MET A 302 14.11 -20.07 35.24
CA MET A 302 13.54 -20.58 36.49
C MET A 302 13.38 -22.10 36.50
N PHE A 303 13.08 -22.71 35.36
CA PHE A 303 12.69 -24.11 35.27
C PHE A 303 13.64 -24.98 34.43
N HIS A 304 14.82 -24.49 34.06
CA HIS A 304 15.78 -25.23 33.22
C HIS A 304 16.21 -26.60 33.80
N SER A 305 16.09 -26.79 35.11
CA SER A 305 16.41 -28.06 35.79
C SER A 305 15.21 -29.02 35.90
N ASP A 306 13.99 -28.57 35.56
CA ASP A 306 12.79 -29.39 35.61
C ASP A 306 12.61 -30.15 34.28
N GLY A 307 13.04 -31.41 34.27
CA GLY A 307 12.93 -32.29 33.10
C GLY A 307 11.50 -32.69 32.72
N SER A 308 10.47 -32.28 33.48
CA SER A 308 9.06 -32.51 33.13
C SER A 308 8.47 -31.46 32.19
N LEU A 309 9.19 -30.35 31.97
CA LEU A 309 8.73 -29.23 31.15
C LEU A 309 9.45 -29.15 29.80
N ALA A 310 8.73 -28.73 28.77
CA ALA A 310 9.29 -28.47 27.45
C ALA A 310 8.69 -27.18 26.86
N LEU A 311 9.48 -26.44 26.09
CA LEU A 311 9.02 -25.29 25.32
C LEU A 311 8.75 -25.72 23.88
N LEU A 312 7.50 -25.58 23.43
CA LEU A 312 7.09 -25.86 22.06
C LEU A 312 6.99 -24.56 21.27
N THR A 313 7.66 -24.50 20.11
CA THR A 313 7.49 -23.43 19.13
C THR A 313 6.70 -23.96 17.93
N VAL A 314 5.68 -23.19 17.52
CA VAL A 314 4.82 -23.51 16.39
C VAL A 314 4.92 -22.38 15.37
N ASP A 315 5.15 -22.72 14.10
CA ASP A 315 5.17 -21.77 12.99
C ASP A 315 4.17 -22.19 11.91
N PHE A 316 3.43 -21.21 11.37
CA PHE A 316 2.45 -21.44 10.33
C PHE A 316 3.10 -21.32 8.96
N SER A 317 3.02 -22.40 8.18
CA SER A 317 3.43 -22.35 6.77
C SER A 317 2.51 -21.43 5.98
N ASN A 318 3.07 -20.42 5.31
CA ASN A 318 2.37 -19.55 4.37
C ASN A 318 1.06 -18.92 4.92
N ALA A 319 1.05 -18.55 6.22
CA ALA A 319 -0.14 -18.17 6.98
C ALA A 319 -1.07 -17.16 6.25
N PHE A 320 -0.52 -16.06 5.74
CA PHE A 320 -1.31 -15.01 5.07
C PHE A 320 -2.12 -15.50 3.84
N ASN A 321 -1.68 -16.58 3.21
CA ASN A 321 -2.32 -17.12 2.01
C ASN A 321 -3.16 -18.37 2.29
N LEU A 322 -2.90 -19.08 3.39
CA LEU A 322 -3.59 -20.34 3.74
C LEU A 322 -4.66 -20.20 4.83
N VAL A 323 -4.69 -19.11 5.58
CA VAL A 323 -5.77 -18.84 6.55
C VAL A 323 -7.11 -18.70 5.81
N ASP A 324 -8.15 -19.38 6.33
CA ASP A 324 -9.50 -19.25 5.79
C ASP A 324 -10.05 -17.84 6.04
N ARG A 325 -10.24 -17.11 4.94
CA ARG A 325 -10.75 -15.75 4.96
C ARG A 325 -12.23 -15.72 5.36
N THR A 326 -12.99 -16.77 5.08
CA THR A 326 -14.40 -16.86 5.45
C THR A 326 -14.54 -16.83 6.97
N THR A 327 -13.84 -17.71 7.69
CA THR A 327 -13.84 -17.72 9.16
C THR A 327 -13.36 -16.40 9.74
N LEU A 328 -12.27 -15.84 9.21
CA LEU A 328 -11.71 -14.57 9.70
C LEU A 328 -12.71 -13.41 9.56
N LEU A 329 -13.44 -13.35 8.44
CA LEU A 329 -14.44 -12.31 8.19
C LEU A 329 -15.68 -12.50 9.05
N GLN A 330 -16.15 -13.74 9.23
CA GLN A 330 -17.28 -14.06 10.10
C GLN A 330 -16.99 -13.63 11.54
N GLU A 331 -15.83 -14.01 12.08
CA GLU A 331 -15.43 -13.61 13.42
C GLU A 331 -15.29 -12.09 13.55
N GLY A 332 -14.66 -11.45 12.55
CA GLY A 332 -14.55 -9.99 12.51
C GLY A 332 -15.90 -9.28 12.49
N MET A 333 -16.91 -9.84 11.84
CA MET A 333 -18.28 -9.30 11.81
C MET A 333 -19.04 -9.52 13.11
N ILE A 334 -18.79 -10.62 13.82
CA ILE A 334 -19.38 -10.89 15.13
C ILE A 334 -18.84 -9.91 16.18
N VAL A 335 -17.53 -9.69 16.17
CA VAL A 335 -16.84 -8.88 17.19
C VAL A 335 -16.85 -7.39 16.87
N PHE A 336 -16.80 -7.03 15.58
CA PHE A 336 -16.76 -5.63 15.09
C PHE A 336 -17.87 -5.38 14.07
N SER A 337 -19.11 -5.42 14.55
CA SER A 337 -20.36 -5.24 13.80
C SER A 337 -20.45 -3.94 13.00
N GLN A 338 -19.61 -2.94 13.28
CA GLN A 338 -19.53 -1.68 12.55
C GLN A 338 -18.64 -1.72 11.27
N LEU A 339 -17.94 -2.83 11.00
CA LEU A 339 -17.08 -3.01 9.82
C LEU A 339 -17.62 -3.84 8.62
N PRO A 340 -18.93 -4.14 8.46
CA PRO A 340 -19.39 -5.03 7.40
C PRO A 340 -19.19 -4.41 6.01
N GLY A 341 -19.34 -3.09 5.89
CA GLY A 341 -19.08 -2.36 4.65
C GLY A 341 -17.60 -2.38 4.26
N PHE A 342 -16.70 -2.20 5.23
CA PHE A 342 -15.25 -2.31 5.03
C PHE A 342 -14.87 -3.68 4.43
N ASN A 343 -15.43 -4.75 4.98
CA ASN A 343 -15.22 -6.12 4.49
C ASN A 343 -15.74 -6.27 3.05
N LYS A 344 -16.92 -5.73 2.72
CA LYS A 344 -17.47 -5.77 1.36
C LYS A 344 -16.68 -4.95 0.33
N ALA A 345 -16.07 -3.82 0.74
CA ALA A 345 -15.32 -2.95 -0.17
C ALA A 345 -13.87 -3.41 -0.44
N ILE A 346 -13.35 -4.35 0.35
CA ILE A 346 -11.95 -4.76 0.34
C ILE A 346 -11.76 -6.23 -0.08
N LEU A 347 -12.87 -6.93 -0.30
CA LEU A 347 -12.98 -8.23 -0.95
C LEU A 347 -13.38 -8.02 -2.41
#